data_AF-A0A450V1L6-F1
#
_entry.id   AF-A0A450V1L6-F1
#
_cell.length_a   1.000
_cell.length_b   1.000
_cell.length_c   1.000
_cell.angle_alpha   90.00
_cell.angle_beta   90.00
_cell.angle_gamma   90.00
#
_symmetry.space_group_name_H-M   'P 1'
#
loop_
_entity.id
_entity.type
_entity.pdbx_description
1 polymer ?
#
loop_
_entity_poly.entity_id
_entity_poly.type
_entity_poly.pdbx_seq_one_letter_code
_entity_poly.pdbx_strand_id
1 'polypeptide(L)'
;MKRHIHIHFIVSAGGLKLSGKAERFTRYIKRKAKNRRAKKRAKKKKVTVLLDEPSWIHWSFFPHKILRKRYQNLLIECLKERIRKELCSDKPDPDLVVFSEPSAMKGFFDDLKKEYENGFFVHVSEERKDLQMTVGYIGRYARRPPLSEVRIKDYTGQWITFEYKDYRNGGGKVLHTLRTIDFIGRLIRHIPSHYFNVIRHCGILASRVKKQYKEITDRVLESPPEVDEAPNWRERQTAFRGKDPLLCGVCGRVMRFVSSRIPIPLWRVKESLQAAFS
;
A
#
# COMPACT_ATOMS: atom_id res chain seq x y z
N MET A 1 9.96 18.43 10.66
CA MET A 1 9.97 17.14 9.91
C MET A 1 9.98 17.39 8.41
N LYS A 2 11.08 17.11 7.70
CA LYS A 2 11.00 17.00 6.23
C LYS A 2 10.17 15.76 5.89
N ARG A 3 9.28 15.87 4.91
CA ARG A 3 8.32 14.82 4.53
C ARG A 3 9.11 13.59 4.04
N HIS A 4 8.82 12.41 4.59
CA HIS A 4 9.41 11.14 4.16
C HIS A 4 8.29 10.16 3.80
N ILE A 5 8.11 9.91 2.51
CA ILE A 5 7.20 8.89 2.01
C ILE A 5 8.02 7.61 1.84
N HIS A 6 7.67 6.57 2.60
CA HIS A 6 8.29 5.24 2.47
C HIS A 6 7.36 4.29 1.74
N ILE A 7 7.91 3.59 0.75
CA ILE A 7 7.23 2.48 0.08
C ILE A 7 8.02 1.22 0.39
N HIS A 8 7.34 0.23 0.96
CA HIS A 8 7.93 -1.07 1.23
C HIS A 8 7.66 -2.02 0.07
N PHE A 9 8.74 -2.47 -0.57
CA PHE A 9 8.69 -3.54 -1.56
C PHE A 9 9.12 -4.84 -0.89
N ILE A 10 8.26 -5.85 -0.95
CA ILE A 10 8.59 -7.20 -0.52
C ILE A 10 8.74 -8.02 -1.78
N VAL A 11 9.96 -8.48 -2.00
CA VAL A 11 10.36 -9.21 -3.20
C VAL A 11 10.71 -10.62 -2.75
N SER A 12 10.24 -11.62 -3.50
CA SER A 12 10.61 -13.01 -3.28
C SER A 12 12.11 -13.20 -3.50
N ALA A 13 12.75 -14.07 -2.71
CA ALA A 13 14.16 -14.47 -2.87
C ALA A 13 14.43 -15.34 -4.11
N GLY A 14 13.43 -15.45 -4.99
CA GLY A 14 13.45 -16.21 -6.20
C GLY A 14 12.54 -15.63 -7.27
N GLY A 15 12.67 -16.16 -8.47
CA GLY A 15 11.72 -15.96 -9.55
C GLY A 15 11.47 -17.27 -10.29
N LEU A 16 10.28 -17.37 -10.88
CA LEU A 16 9.93 -18.51 -11.72
C LEU A 16 10.65 -18.39 -13.08
N LYS A 17 11.49 -19.38 -13.40
CA LYS A 17 12.02 -19.57 -14.76
C LYS A 17 10.92 -20.22 -15.60
N LEU A 18 10.56 -19.55 -16.68
CA LEU A 18 9.69 -20.12 -17.71
C LEU A 18 10.58 -20.52 -18.88
N SER A 19 10.70 -21.82 -19.16
CA SER A 19 11.38 -22.33 -20.36
C SER A 19 10.45 -22.14 -21.57
N GLY A 20 11.01 -21.61 -22.68
CA GLY A 20 10.29 -21.40 -23.96
C GLY A 20 10.17 -19.94 -24.40
N LYS A 21 9.80 -19.72 -25.69
CA LYS A 21 9.43 -18.41 -26.27
C LYS A 21 8.10 -17.92 -25.66
N ALA A 22 8.08 -17.68 -24.35
CA ALA A 22 6.90 -17.27 -23.62
C ALA A 22 6.83 -15.73 -23.52
N GLU A 23 5.74 -15.16 -24.05
CA GLU A 23 5.40 -13.76 -23.77
C GLU A 23 5.18 -13.58 -22.26
N ARG A 24 6.01 -12.76 -21.61
CA ARG A 24 5.82 -12.35 -20.22
C ARG A 24 4.46 -11.64 -20.06
N PHE A 25 3.68 -11.99 -19.04
CA PHE A 25 2.47 -11.27 -18.63
C PHE A 25 2.73 -9.85 -18.09
N THR A 26 3.96 -9.34 -18.19
CA THR A 26 4.34 -8.02 -17.69
C THR A 26 4.32 -6.98 -18.81
N ARG A 27 3.22 -6.87 -19.56
CA ARG A 27 3.02 -5.68 -20.40
C ARG A 27 2.24 -4.65 -19.61
N TYR A 28 2.95 -3.68 -19.03
CA TYR A 28 2.36 -2.40 -18.65
C TYR A 28 1.88 -1.72 -19.93
N ILE A 29 0.66 -2.05 -20.35
CA ILE A 29 -0.03 -1.30 -21.40
C ILE A 29 -0.61 -0.08 -20.69
N LYS A 30 -0.07 1.13 -20.95
CA LYS A 30 -0.72 2.40 -20.57
C LYS A 30 -2.20 2.23 -20.91
N ARG A 31 -3.09 2.31 -19.92
CA ARG A 31 -4.54 2.25 -20.17
C ARG A 31 -4.86 3.37 -21.16
N LYS A 32 -5.09 3.04 -22.44
CA LYS A 32 -5.61 4.01 -23.40
C LYS A 32 -6.92 4.57 -22.84
N ALA A 33 -7.10 5.88 -22.93
CA ALA A 33 -8.29 6.57 -22.45
C ALA A 33 -9.56 5.90 -22.98
N LYS A 34 -10.58 5.82 -22.12
CA LYS A 34 -11.81 5.06 -22.31
C LYS A 34 -12.58 5.57 -23.53
N ASN A 35 -12.69 4.73 -24.57
CA ASN A 35 -13.88 4.70 -25.39
C ASN A 35 -14.60 3.36 -25.14
N ARG A 36 -15.88 3.39 -24.70
CA ARG A 36 -16.66 2.18 -24.35
C ARG A 36 -16.69 1.15 -25.49
N ARG A 37 -16.66 1.62 -26.75
CA ARG A 37 -16.64 0.78 -27.96
C ARG A 37 -15.31 0.02 -28.16
N ALA A 38 -14.16 0.57 -27.76
CA ALA A 38 -12.87 -0.13 -27.85
C ALA A 38 -12.77 -1.32 -26.87
N LYS A 39 -13.56 -1.31 -25.80
CA LYS A 39 -13.61 -2.37 -24.79
C LYS A 39 -14.17 -3.70 -25.33
N LYS A 40 -15.01 -3.67 -26.39
CA LYS A 40 -15.52 -4.87 -27.07
C LYS A 40 -14.53 -5.49 -28.08
N ARG A 41 -13.56 -4.71 -28.60
CA ARG A 41 -12.58 -5.18 -29.61
C ARG A 41 -11.24 -5.65 -29.04
N ALA A 42 -10.91 -5.31 -27.79
CA ALA A 42 -9.76 -5.89 -27.13
C ALA A 42 -10.09 -7.34 -26.70
N LYS A 43 -9.97 -8.31 -27.61
CA LYS A 43 -9.87 -9.73 -27.27
C LYS A 43 -8.89 -9.82 -26.10
N LYS A 44 -9.36 -10.23 -24.91
CA LYS A 44 -8.46 -10.69 -23.85
C LYS A 44 -7.68 -11.84 -24.49
N LYS A 45 -6.44 -11.60 -24.95
CA LYS A 45 -5.54 -12.70 -25.28
C LYS A 45 -5.42 -13.52 -23.99
N LYS A 46 -6.13 -14.64 -23.92
CA LYS A 46 -5.80 -15.73 -23.02
C LYS A 46 -4.46 -16.22 -23.54
N VAL A 47 -3.39 -15.74 -22.93
CA VAL A 47 -2.08 -16.32 -23.13
C VAL A 47 -2.05 -17.55 -22.23
N THR A 48 -1.78 -18.70 -22.79
CA THR A 48 -1.55 -19.94 -22.04
C THR A 48 -0.05 -20.03 -21.85
N VAL A 49 0.42 -20.16 -20.60
CA VAL A 49 1.84 -20.43 -20.35
C VAL A 49 2.04 -21.90 -20.68
N LEU A 50 2.76 -22.19 -21.77
CA LEU A 50 3.33 -23.51 -21.98
C LEU A 50 4.52 -23.60 -21.02
N LEU A 51 4.44 -24.56 -20.10
CA LEU A 51 5.38 -24.79 -19.01
C LEU A 51 6.05 -26.12 -19.29
N ASP A 52 7.02 -26.13 -20.20
CA ASP A 52 7.64 -27.39 -20.54
C ASP A 52 8.49 -27.92 -19.36
N GLU A 53 8.92 -27.05 -18.43
CA GLU A 53 9.55 -27.41 -17.13
C GLU A 53 9.70 -26.16 -16.23
N PRO A 54 8.72 -25.81 -15.37
CA PRO A 54 8.89 -24.67 -14.48
C PRO A 54 9.89 -24.96 -13.37
N SER A 55 10.84 -24.05 -13.16
CA SER A 55 11.82 -24.13 -12.08
C SER A 55 11.91 -22.80 -11.33
N TRP A 56 12.18 -22.87 -10.03
CA TRP A 56 12.43 -21.69 -9.21
C TRP A 56 13.91 -21.38 -9.20
N ILE A 57 14.28 -20.15 -9.59
CA ILE A 57 15.66 -19.68 -9.54
C ILE A 57 15.79 -18.73 -8.36
N HIS A 58 16.63 -19.10 -7.40
CA HIS A 58 17.11 -18.18 -6.37
C HIS A 58 18.09 -17.18 -6.97
N TRP A 59 18.00 -15.94 -6.52
CA TRP A 59 18.85 -14.85 -6.97
C TRP A 59 19.47 -14.19 -5.76
N SER A 60 20.80 -14.04 -5.80
CA SER A 60 21.59 -13.52 -4.68
C SER A 60 21.77 -12.00 -4.72
N PHE A 61 21.36 -11.35 -5.81
CA PHE A 61 21.68 -9.94 -6.05
C PHE A 61 20.51 -9.12 -6.59
N PHE A 62 20.15 -8.04 -5.89
CA PHE A 62 19.19 -7.04 -6.36
C PHE A 62 19.83 -5.76 -6.88
N PRO A 63 19.62 -5.41 -8.17
CA PRO A 63 20.20 -4.22 -8.80
C PRO A 63 19.53 -2.92 -8.35
N HIS A 64 19.42 -2.70 -7.05
CA HIS A 64 18.71 -1.57 -6.45
C HIS A 64 19.32 -0.22 -6.83
N LYS A 65 20.64 -0.13 -7.03
CA LYS A 65 21.32 1.11 -7.46
C LYS A 65 20.81 1.64 -8.81
N ILE A 66 20.56 0.74 -9.76
CA ILE A 66 20.00 1.11 -11.08
C ILE A 66 18.50 1.37 -10.95
N LEU A 67 17.79 0.51 -10.22
CA LEU A 67 16.35 0.63 -10.03
C LEU A 67 15.94 1.90 -9.31
N ARG A 68 16.71 2.38 -8.32
CA ARG A 68 16.41 3.63 -7.61
C ARG A 68 16.53 4.87 -8.49
N LYS A 69 17.55 4.93 -9.37
CA LYS A 69 17.68 6.01 -10.36
C LYS A 69 16.56 5.96 -11.40
N ARG A 70 16.23 4.75 -11.89
CA ARG A 70 15.10 4.56 -12.81
C ARG A 70 13.77 4.96 -12.17
N TYR A 71 13.55 4.57 -10.93
CA TYR A 71 12.35 4.91 -10.16
C TYR A 71 12.24 6.43 -9.96
N GLN A 72 13.33 7.10 -9.58
CA GLN A 72 13.36 8.56 -9.45
C GLN A 72 12.92 9.24 -10.76
N ASN A 73 13.50 8.86 -11.89
CA ASN A 73 13.15 9.43 -13.19
C ASN A 73 11.68 9.19 -13.55
N LEU A 74 11.20 7.94 -13.42
CA LEU A 74 9.80 7.61 -13.73
C LEU A 74 8.82 8.34 -12.82
N LEU A 75 9.12 8.46 -11.54
CA LEU A 75 8.26 9.16 -10.58
C LEU A 75 8.22 10.66 -10.89
N ILE A 76 9.37 11.29 -11.16
CA ILE A 76 9.44 12.70 -11.55
C ILE A 76 8.62 12.94 -12.82
N GLU A 77 8.73 12.10 -13.84
CA GLU A 77 7.93 12.25 -15.06
C GLU A 77 6.43 12.07 -14.79
N CYS A 78 6.04 11.08 -13.98
CA CYS A 78 4.65 10.94 -13.56
C CYS A 78 4.13 12.14 -12.75
N LEU A 79 4.96 12.74 -11.90
CA LEU A 79 4.60 13.93 -11.14
C LEU A 79 4.43 15.14 -12.07
N LYS A 80 5.36 15.37 -12.99
CA LYS A 80 5.24 16.44 -14.00
C LYS A 80 3.98 16.26 -14.85
N GLU A 81 3.71 15.06 -15.34
CA GLU A 81 2.47 14.76 -16.07
C GLU A 81 1.22 15.04 -15.23
N ARG A 82 1.25 14.70 -13.93
CA ARG A 82 0.12 14.93 -13.04
C ARG A 82 -0.09 16.40 -12.73
N ILE A 83 0.96 17.13 -12.38
CA ILE A 83 0.91 18.56 -12.08
C ILE A 83 0.33 19.32 -13.28
N ARG A 84 0.82 19.05 -14.50
CA ARG A 84 0.27 19.66 -15.72
C ARG A 84 -1.23 19.42 -15.89
N LYS A 85 -1.72 18.22 -15.55
CA LYS A 85 -3.16 17.92 -15.62
C LYS A 85 -3.97 18.64 -14.56
N GLU A 86 -3.45 18.76 -13.34
CA GLU A 86 -4.12 19.50 -12.26
C GLU A 86 -4.17 21.00 -12.56
N LEU A 87 -3.12 21.56 -13.17
CA LEU A 87 -3.08 22.96 -13.62
C LEU A 87 -4.12 23.27 -14.71
N CYS A 88 -4.47 22.29 -15.55
CA CYS A 88 -5.53 22.44 -16.55
C CYS A 88 -6.94 22.09 -16.03
N SER A 89 -7.12 21.85 -14.73
CA SER A 89 -8.44 21.53 -14.16
C SER A 89 -9.24 22.80 -13.85
N ASP A 90 -10.57 22.69 -13.74
CA ASP A 90 -11.47 23.83 -13.47
C ASP A 90 -11.19 24.53 -12.13
N LYS A 91 -10.58 23.81 -11.19
CA LYS A 91 -10.19 24.31 -9.87
C LYS A 91 -8.79 23.76 -9.52
N PRO A 92 -7.72 24.38 -10.04
CA PRO A 92 -6.36 23.93 -9.76
C PRO A 92 -6.06 24.10 -8.28
N ASP A 93 -5.28 23.17 -7.73
CA ASP A 93 -4.78 23.27 -6.35
C ASP A 93 -3.88 24.52 -6.23
N PRO A 94 -4.20 25.48 -5.33
CA PRO A 94 -3.39 26.69 -5.13
C PRO A 94 -1.92 26.39 -4.88
N ASP A 95 -1.60 25.29 -4.19
CA ASP A 95 -0.22 24.89 -3.89
C ASP A 95 0.56 24.48 -5.15
N LEU A 96 -0.13 24.11 -6.23
CA LEU A 96 0.48 23.68 -7.49
C LEU A 96 0.61 24.82 -8.50
N VAL A 97 -0.06 25.96 -8.29
CA VAL A 97 -0.08 27.09 -9.24
C VAL A 97 1.33 27.63 -9.53
N VAL A 98 2.25 27.54 -8.56
CA VAL A 98 3.68 27.90 -8.73
C VAL A 98 4.34 27.15 -9.90
N PHE A 99 3.85 25.96 -10.25
CA PHE A 99 4.35 25.15 -11.36
C PHE A 99 3.73 25.49 -12.71
N SER A 100 2.86 26.51 -12.79
CA SER A 100 2.38 27.06 -14.06
C SER A 100 3.53 27.63 -14.89
N GLU A 101 4.53 28.18 -14.19
CA GLU A 101 5.74 28.71 -14.79
C GLU A 101 6.72 27.56 -15.15
N PRO A 102 7.05 27.35 -16.44
CA PRO A 102 7.89 26.23 -16.86
C PRO A 102 9.29 26.25 -16.25
N SER A 103 9.83 27.45 -16.02
CA SER A 103 11.15 27.64 -15.40
C SER A 103 11.13 27.19 -13.92
N ALA A 104 10.07 27.49 -13.18
CA ALA A 104 9.88 27.05 -11.80
C ALA A 104 9.75 25.52 -11.69
N MET A 105 8.97 24.89 -12.59
CA MET A 105 8.88 23.43 -12.65
C MET A 105 10.24 22.80 -12.97
N LYS A 106 10.98 23.35 -13.93
CA LYS A 106 12.31 22.85 -14.29
C LYS A 106 13.28 22.98 -13.12
N GLY A 107 13.41 24.17 -12.55
CA GLY A 107 14.32 24.46 -11.43
C GLY A 107 14.06 23.54 -10.24
N PHE A 108 12.81 23.41 -9.81
CA PHE A 108 12.43 22.54 -8.69
C PHE A 108 12.87 21.08 -8.89
N PHE A 109 12.59 20.49 -10.06
CA PHE A 109 12.94 19.09 -10.32
C PHE A 109 14.45 18.89 -10.59
N ASP A 110 15.14 19.91 -11.10
CA ASP A 110 16.59 19.86 -11.28
C ASP A 110 17.31 19.94 -9.92
N ASP A 111 16.87 20.82 -9.03
CA ASP A 111 17.38 20.89 -7.66
C ASP A 111 17.09 19.62 -6.87
N LEU A 112 15.89 19.04 -7.05
CA LEU A 112 15.56 17.73 -6.46
C LEU A 112 16.49 16.62 -6.99
N LYS A 113 16.82 16.62 -8.28
CA LYS A 113 17.77 15.64 -8.83
C LYS A 113 19.19 15.86 -8.32
N LYS A 114 19.61 17.11 -8.08
CA LYS A 114 20.90 17.43 -7.48
C LYS A 114 20.96 16.98 -6.02
N GLU A 115 19.93 17.26 -5.21
CA GLU A 115 19.86 16.81 -3.80
C GLU A 115 19.91 15.28 -3.70
N TYR A 116 19.29 14.58 -4.68
CA TYR A 116 19.25 13.12 -4.75
C TYR A 116 20.00 12.59 -6.00
N GLU A 117 21.26 13.00 -6.19
CA GLU A 117 22.10 12.61 -7.35
C GLU A 117 22.17 11.09 -7.54
N ASN A 118 22.18 10.39 -6.42
CA ASN A 118 22.27 8.95 -6.37
C ASN A 118 20.93 8.22 -6.57
N GLY A 119 19.84 8.95 -6.83
CA GLY A 119 18.48 8.43 -6.81
C GLY A 119 17.86 8.49 -5.41
N PHE A 120 16.56 8.22 -5.33
CA PHE A 120 15.88 8.17 -4.04
C PHE A 120 16.44 7.06 -3.16
N PHE A 121 16.49 7.31 -1.85
CA PHE A 121 17.02 6.35 -0.89
C PHE A 121 16.20 5.06 -0.90
N VAL A 122 16.88 3.93 -1.05
CA VAL A 122 16.28 2.59 -1.00
C VAL A 122 17.09 1.78 0.00
N HIS A 123 16.43 1.37 1.08
CA HIS A 123 16.99 0.40 2.01
C HIS A 123 16.66 -1.01 1.52
N VAL A 124 17.68 -1.77 1.16
CA VAL A 124 17.56 -3.20 0.84
C VAL A 124 18.01 -3.96 2.09
N SER A 125 17.10 -4.74 2.67
CA SER A 125 17.48 -5.69 3.72
C SER A 125 17.97 -6.98 3.08
N GLU A 126 18.74 -7.75 3.84
CA GLU A 126 18.99 -9.15 3.54
C GLU A 126 17.67 -9.94 3.44
N GLU A 127 17.77 -11.13 2.83
CA GLU A 127 16.68 -12.07 2.76
C GLU A 127 16.20 -12.44 4.16
N ARG A 128 14.90 -12.26 4.41
CA ARG A 128 14.27 -12.70 5.65
C ARG A 128 13.85 -14.15 5.50
N LYS A 129 14.56 -15.04 6.20
CA LYS A 129 14.23 -16.49 6.25
C LYS A 129 13.03 -16.79 7.16
N ASP A 130 12.81 -15.96 8.17
CA ASP A 130 11.70 -16.11 9.11
C ASP A 130 10.40 -15.53 8.53
N LEU A 131 9.44 -16.42 8.27
CA LEU A 131 8.12 -16.08 7.75
C LEU A 131 7.28 -15.32 8.78
N GLN A 132 7.30 -15.70 10.05
CA GLN A 132 6.50 -15.08 11.11
C GLN A 132 6.92 -13.62 11.31
N MET A 133 8.23 -13.36 11.32
CA MET A 133 8.77 -12.00 11.41
C MET A 133 8.42 -11.15 10.18
N THR A 134 8.40 -11.76 8.99
CA THR A 134 8.02 -11.10 7.74
C THR A 134 6.53 -10.77 7.71
N VAL A 135 5.67 -11.70 8.09
CA VAL A 135 4.22 -11.49 8.20
C VAL A 135 3.90 -10.45 9.26
N GLY A 136 4.52 -10.54 10.44
CA GLY A 136 4.37 -9.53 11.50
C GLY A 136 4.82 -8.14 11.06
N TYR A 137 5.89 -8.05 10.26
CA TYR A 137 6.31 -6.80 9.63
C TYR A 137 5.23 -6.25 8.69
N ILE A 138 4.74 -7.05 7.73
CA ILE A 138 3.68 -6.64 6.80
C ILE A 138 2.44 -6.16 7.55
N GLY A 139 1.98 -6.94 8.54
CA GLY A 139 0.80 -6.63 9.33
C GLY A 139 0.91 -5.28 10.05
N ARG A 140 2.10 -4.94 10.57
CA ARG A 140 2.33 -3.62 11.20
C ARG A 140 2.12 -2.48 10.23
N TYR A 141 2.63 -2.55 9.00
CA TYR A 141 2.47 -1.49 8.00
C TYR A 141 1.07 -1.46 7.35
N ALA A 142 0.36 -2.59 7.34
CA ALA A 142 -0.97 -2.67 6.76
C ALA A 142 -2.07 -2.17 7.71
N ARG A 143 -1.92 -2.41 9.03
CA ARG A 143 -3.01 -2.19 10.00
C ARG A 143 -2.73 -1.11 11.03
N ARG A 144 -1.48 -0.83 11.38
CA ARG A 144 -1.17 0.10 12.47
C ARG A 144 -1.11 1.56 11.96
N PRO A 145 -1.47 2.54 12.81
CA PRO A 145 -1.29 3.95 12.48
C PRO A 145 0.19 4.26 12.22
N PRO A 146 0.48 5.35 11.45
CA PRO A 146 1.85 5.75 11.08
C PRO A 146 2.71 6.10 12.31
N LEU A 147 2.09 6.44 13.44
CA LEU A 147 2.75 6.70 14.71
C LEU A 147 2.12 5.80 15.79
N SER A 148 2.97 5.15 16.58
CA SER A 148 2.53 4.42 17.78
C SER A 148 2.17 5.39 18.89
N GLU A 149 1.10 5.14 19.65
CA GLU A 149 0.69 5.96 20.79
C GLU A 149 1.80 6.08 21.85
N VAL A 150 2.60 5.03 22.06
CA VAL A 150 3.78 5.01 22.96
C VAL A 150 4.85 6.04 22.58
N ARG A 151 4.82 6.53 21.33
CA ARG A 151 5.73 7.60 20.88
C ARG A 151 5.24 8.98 21.25
N ILE A 152 3.97 9.16 21.60
CA ILE A 152 3.48 10.42 22.18
C ILE A 152 4.02 10.49 23.60
N LYS A 153 4.78 11.54 23.90
CA LYS A 153 5.47 11.72 25.18
C LYS A 153 4.80 12.75 26.07
N ASP A 154 4.20 13.77 25.46
CA ASP A 154 3.46 14.79 26.19
C ASP A 154 2.33 15.38 25.33
N TYR A 155 1.27 15.83 25.98
CA TYR A 155 0.12 16.45 25.36
C TYR A 155 -0.54 17.47 26.30
N THR A 156 -0.52 18.73 25.90
CA THR A 156 -1.06 19.85 26.69
C THR A 156 -2.39 20.39 26.14
N GLY A 157 -3.00 19.71 25.17
CA GLY A 157 -4.16 20.20 24.43
C GLY A 157 -3.77 21.05 23.23
N GLN A 158 -2.99 22.10 23.42
CA GLN A 158 -2.52 22.98 22.33
C GLN A 158 -1.26 22.44 21.63
N TRP A 159 -0.39 21.76 22.38
CA TRP A 159 0.85 21.22 21.88
C TRP A 159 0.92 19.71 22.14
N ILE A 160 1.61 19.03 21.23
CA ILE A 160 1.92 17.61 21.36
C ILE A 160 3.40 17.40 21.12
N THR A 161 4.02 16.61 22.00
CA THR A 161 5.41 16.17 21.87
C THR A 161 5.43 14.68 21.60
N PHE A 162 6.10 14.27 20.52
CA PHE A 162 6.27 12.86 20.19
C PHE A 162 7.70 12.54 19.75
N GLU A 163 8.09 11.30 20.00
CA GLU A 163 9.37 10.72 19.61
C GLU A 163 9.29 10.15 18.19
N TYR A 164 10.26 10.47 17.35
CA TYR A 164 10.44 9.81 16.05
C TYR A 164 11.91 9.45 15.82
N LYS A 165 12.16 8.51 14.90
CA LYS A 165 13.52 8.16 14.49
C LYS A 165 13.95 9.05 13.33
N ASP A 166 15.02 9.81 13.51
CA ASP A 166 15.60 10.60 12.43
C ASP A 166 16.61 9.76 11.63
N TYR A 167 16.12 9.11 10.59
CA TYR A 167 16.94 8.28 9.72
C TYR A 167 17.99 9.05 8.91
N ARG A 168 17.94 10.40 8.86
CA ARG A 168 19.00 11.19 8.25
C ARG A 168 20.22 11.30 9.15
N ASN A 169 20.01 11.27 10.46
CA ASN A 169 21.04 11.36 11.49
C ASN A 169 21.22 10.01 12.19
N GLY A 170 21.43 8.94 11.41
CA GLY A 170 21.74 7.61 11.95
C GLY A 170 20.58 6.88 12.65
N GLY A 171 19.34 7.38 12.57
CA GLY A 171 18.17 6.74 13.18
C GLY A 171 17.97 7.05 14.66
N GLY A 172 18.66 8.07 15.18
CA GLY A 172 18.50 8.55 16.56
C GLY A 172 17.06 8.93 16.90
N LYS A 173 16.68 8.75 18.16
CA LYS A 173 15.36 9.15 18.66
C LYS A 173 15.37 10.65 18.93
N VAL A 174 14.43 11.37 18.32
CA VAL A 174 14.31 12.83 18.43
C VAL A 174 12.89 13.16 18.92
N LEU A 175 12.79 14.05 19.90
CA LEU A 175 11.52 14.62 20.33
C LEU A 175 11.14 15.78 19.42
N HIS A 176 9.88 15.81 18.98
CA HIS A 176 9.33 16.89 18.20
C HIS A 176 8.06 17.40 18.83
N THR A 177 8.03 18.71 19.10
CA THR A 177 6.85 19.41 19.61
C THR A 177 6.23 20.23 18.49
N LEU A 178 4.91 20.14 18.35
CA LEU A 178 4.15 20.92 17.38
C LEU A 178 2.72 21.14 17.85
N ARG A 179 2.03 22.11 17.25
CA ARG A 179 0.63 22.38 17.60
C ARG A 179 -0.24 21.18 17.27
N THR A 180 -1.19 20.85 18.13
CA THR A 180 -2.08 19.69 17.97
C THR A 180 -2.77 19.68 16.61
N ILE A 181 -3.19 20.84 16.08
CA ILE A 181 -3.83 20.93 14.76
C ILE A 181 -2.88 20.53 13.62
N ASP A 182 -1.61 20.93 13.71
CA ASP A 182 -0.58 20.58 12.74
C ASP A 182 -0.25 19.08 12.80
N PHE A 183 -0.35 18.47 13.98
CA PHE A 183 -0.20 17.02 14.18
C PHE A 183 -1.30 16.25 13.48
N ILE A 184 -2.55 16.64 13.74
CA ILE A 184 -3.75 16.02 13.16
C ILE A 184 -3.69 16.15 11.64
N GLY A 185 -3.38 17.34 11.11
CA GLY A 185 -3.23 17.56 9.67
C GLY A 185 -2.15 16.67 9.04
N ARG A 186 -1.06 16.37 9.76
CA ARG A 186 -0.03 15.42 9.32
C ARG A 186 -0.52 13.98 9.34
N LEU A 187 -1.28 13.56 10.37
CA LEU A 187 -1.85 12.22 10.47
C LEU A 187 -2.90 11.94 9.39
N ILE A 188 -3.79 12.90 9.10
CA ILE A 188 -4.86 12.74 8.11
C ILE A 188 -4.30 12.40 6.73
N ARG A 189 -3.14 12.92 6.36
CA ARG A 189 -2.46 12.61 5.08
C ARG A 189 -2.06 11.14 4.94
N HIS A 190 -1.95 10.40 6.04
CA HIS A 190 -1.67 8.97 6.03
C HIS A 190 -2.93 8.12 5.95
N ILE A 191 -4.12 8.72 6.09
CA ILE A 191 -5.39 8.03 5.93
C ILE A 191 -5.66 7.91 4.43
N PRO A 192 -5.59 6.71 3.85
CA PRO A 192 -5.83 6.54 2.43
C PRO A 192 -7.32 6.76 2.14
N SER A 193 -7.64 7.17 0.91
CA SER A 193 -9.03 7.34 0.50
C SER A 193 -9.80 6.01 0.57
N HIS A 194 -11.12 6.10 0.69
CA HIS A 194 -11.96 4.91 0.73
C HIS A 194 -11.73 4.03 -0.52
N TYR A 195 -11.60 2.72 -0.32
CA TYR A 195 -11.23 1.73 -1.36
C TYR A 195 -9.82 1.86 -1.95
N PHE A 196 -8.93 2.67 -1.38
CA PHE A 196 -7.54 2.68 -1.80
C PHE A 196 -6.82 1.41 -1.33
N ASN A 197 -6.39 0.59 -2.29
CA ASN A 197 -5.58 -0.58 -2.00
C ASN A 197 -4.17 -0.17 -1.59
N VAL A 198 -3.91 -0.20 -0.27
CA VAL A 198 -2.58 0.06 0.33
C VAL A 198 -1.58 -1.02 -0.10
N ILE A 199 -1.99 -2.29 -0.12
CA ILE A 199 -1.16 -3.40 -0.58
C ILE A 199 -1.42 -3.64 -2.06
N ARG A 200 -0.34 -3.67 -2.85
CA ARG A 200 -0.39 -3.97 -4.29
C ARG A 200 0.44 -5.20 -4.58
N HIS A 201 -0.14 -6.14 -5.31
CA HIS A 201 0.53 -7.35 -5.73
C HIS A 201 1.03 -7.23 -7.18
N CYS A 202 2.27 -7.64 -7.41
CA CYS A 202 2.97 -7.57 -8.70
C CYS A 202 3.51 -8.95 -9.09
N GLY A 203 3.91 -9.10 -10.36
CA GLY A 203 4.49 -10.34 -10.88
C GLY A 203 3.52 -11.53 -10.76
N ILE A 204 4.01 -12.65 -10.25
CA ILE A 204 3.22 -13.88 -10.05
C ILE A 204 2.07 -13.69 -9.06
N LEU A 205 2.15 -12.71 -8.15
CA LEU A 205 1.11 -12.42 -7.17
C LEU A 205 0.01 -11.48 -7.70
N ALA A 206 0.17 -10.92 -8.91
CA ALA A 206 -0.79 -9.97 -9.45
C ALA A 206 -2.17 -10.61 -9.66
N SER A 207 -3.25 -9.92 -9.23
CA SER A 207 -4.60 -10.51 -9.11
C SER A 207 -5.14 -11.19 -10.36
N ARG A 208 -4.70 -10.77 -11.56
CA ARG A 208 -5.15 -11.33 -12.84
C ARG A 208 -4.53 -12.69 -13.18
N VAL A 209 -3.34 -12.95 -12.65
CA VAL A 209 -2.53 -14.12 -13.00
C VAL A 209 -2.23 -14.99 -11.78
N LYS A 210 -2.48 -14.49 -10.56
CA LYS A 210 -2.23 -15.19 -9.30
C LYS A 210 -2.80 -16.60 -9.29
N LYS A 211 -4.03 -16.80 -9.78
CA LYS A 211 -4.64 -18.14 -9.81
C LYS A 211 -3.84 -19.12 -10.68
N GLN A 212 -3.43 -18.68 -11.86
CA GLN A 212 -2.65 -19.49 -12.80
C GLN A 212 -1.26 -19.79 -12.25
N TYR A 213 -0.59 -18.77 -11.70
CA TYR A 213 0.74 -18.96 -11.12
C TYR A 213 0.72 -19.75 -9.81
N LYS A 214 -0.39 -19.73 -9.05
CA LYS A 214 -0.52 -20.51 -7.81
C LYS A 214 -0.33 -22.00 -8.07
N GLU A 215 -1.01 -22.54 -9.07
CA GLU A 215 -0.89 -23.97 -9.44
C GLU A 215 0.55 -24.36 -9.81
N ILE A 216 1.31 -23.42 -10.39
CA ILE A 216 2.71 -23.65 -10.75
C ILE A 216 3.60 -23.55 -9.50
N THR A 217 3.41 -22.52 -8.68
CA THR A 217 4.19 -22.34 -7.47
C THR A 217 3.96 -23.45 -6.47
N ASP A 218 2.74 -23.99 -6.36
CA ASP A 218 2.42 -25.10 -5.46
C ASP A 218 3.13 -26.42 -5.88
N ARG A 219 3.53 -26.55 -7.16
CA ARG A 219 4.30 -27.71 -7.66
C ARG A 219 5.81 -27.55 -7.49
N VAL A 220 6.30 -26.32 -7.57
CA VAL A 220 7.74 -26.01 -7.63
C VAL A 220 8.29 -25.57 -6.28
N LEU A 221 7.46 -24.97 -5.43
CA LEU A 221 7.80 -24.57 -4.07
C LEU A 221 7.27 -25.58 -3.07
N GLU A 222 7.91 -25.63 -1.91
CA GLU A 222 7.42 -26.39 -0.77
C GLU A 222 6.00 -25.95 -0.39
N SER A 223 5.22 -26.91 0.12
CA SER A 223 3.90 -26.60 0.66
C SER A 223 4.04 -25.55 1.76
N PRO A 224 3.17 -24.52 1.79
CA PRO A 224 3.20 -23.57 2.89
C PRO A 224 3.01 -24.32 4.21
N PRO A 225 3.60 -23.83 5.32
CA PRO A 225 3.31 -24.39 6.63
C PRO A 225 1.80 -24.37 6.86
N GLU A 226 1.29 -25.38 7.55
CA GLU A 226 -0.10 -25.35 8.01
C GLU A 226 -0.31 -24.06 8.80
N VAL A 227 -1.23 -23.25 8.32
CA VAL A 227 -1.60 -21.99 8.96
C VAL A 227 -2.92 -22.24 9.64
N ASP A 228 -3.00 -21.93 10.93
CA ASP A 228 -4.28 -21.95 11.64
C ASP A 228 -5.32 -21.18 10.84
N GLU A 229 -6.49 -21.78 10.66
CA GLU A 229 -7.59 -21.10 10.01
C GLU A 229 -7.89 -19.79 10.74
N ALA A 230 -7.98 -18.69 9.98
CA ALA A 230 -8.26 -17.40 10.58
C ALA A 230 -9.62 -17.48 11.30
N PRO A 231 -9.70 -17.14 12.60
CA PRO A 231 -10.89 -17.38 13.37
C PRO A 231 -12.06 -16.62 12.77
N ASN A 232 -13.20 -17.31 12.64
CA ASN A 232 -14.41 -16.74 12.08
C ASN A 232 -14.95 -15.62 12.98
N TRP A 233 -16.02 -14.94 12.55
CA TRP A 233 -16.60 -13.86 13.35
C TRP A 233 -17.01 -14.32 14.76
N ARG A 234 -17.62 -15.51 14.88
CA ARG A 234 -18.10 -16.05 16.17
C ARG A 234 -16.93 -16.28 17.11
N GLU A 235 -15.91 -17.00 16.66
CA GLU A 235 -14.68 -17.28 17.43
C GLU A 235 -13.98 -16.02 17.90
N ARG A 236 -13.82 -15.02 17.01
CA ARG A 236 -13.21 -13.73 17.39
C ARG A 236 -14.01 -13.00 18.46
N GLN A 237 -15.34 -13.02 18.37
CA GLN A 237 -16.21 -12.40 19.35
C GLN A 237 -16.22 -13.18 20.67
N THR A 238 -16.19 -14.50 20.62
CA THR A 238 -16.06 -15.38 21.79
C THR A 238 -14.75 -15.10 22.51
N ALA A 239 -13.63 -15.03 21.81
CA ALA A 239 -12.32 -14.72 22.39
C ALA A 239 -12.29 -13.29 22.97
N PHE A 240 -12.88 -12.31 22.30
CA PHE A 240 -12.91 -10.92 22.77
C PHE A 240 -13.82 -10.71 23.99
N ARG A 241 -14.99 -11.37 24.04
CA ARG A 241 -16.00 -11.18 25.09
C ARG A 241 -15.97 -12.26 26.18
N GLY A 242 -15.20 -13.33 25.98
CA GLY A 242 -15.20 -14.52 26.83
C GLY A 242 -16.49 -15.36 26.76
N LYS A 243 -17.44 -15.00 25.87
CA LYS A 243 -18.74 -15.66 25.73
C LYS A 243 -19.16 -15.71 24.28
N ASP A 244 -19.75 -16.83 23.87
CA ASP A 244 -20.22 -17.04 22.51
C ASP A 244 -21.36 -16.08 22.15
N PRO A 245 -21.20 -15.21 21.15
CA PRO A 245 -22.23 -14.23 20.78
C PRO A 245 -23.50 -14.87 20.21
N LEU A 246 -23.45 -16.14 19.80
CA LEU A 246 -24.59 -16.87 19.27
C LEU A 246 -25.28 -17.74 20.32
N LEU A 247 -24.76 -17.85 21.54
CA LEU A 247 -25.50 -18.51 22.61
C LEU A 247 -26.46 -17.51 23.26
N CYS A 248 -27.75 -17.88 23.32
CA CYS A 248 -28.72 -17.10 24.07
C CYS A 248 -28.35 -17.13 25.56
N GLY A 249 -28.11 -15.97 26.16
CA GLY A 249 -27.75 -15.85 27.58
C GLY A 249 -28.85 -16.28 28.56
N VAL A 250 -30.07 -16.54 28.09
CA VAL A 250 -31.21 -16.98 28.90
C VAL A 250 -31.45 -18.49 28.78
N CYS A 251 -31.54 -19.00 27.55
CA CYS A 251 -31.94 -20.39 27.30
C CYS A 251 -30.84 -21.30 26.75
N GLY A 252 -29.62 -20.77 26.50
CA GLY A 252 -28.48 -21.53 26.00
C GLY A 252 -28.59 -22.01 24.56
N ARG A 253 -29.68 -21.72 23.84
CA ARG A 253 -29.85 -22.13 22.43
C ARG A 253 -28.93 -21.33 21.51
N VAL A 254 -28.45 -22.00 20.46
CA VAL A 254 -27.67 -21.38 19.39
C VAL A 254 -28.59 -20.54 18.49
N MET A 255 -28.32 -19.25 18.44
CA MET A 255 -28.99 -18.26 17.60
C MET A 255 -28.35 -18.21 16.20
N ARG A 256 -29.17 -17.96 15.18
CA ARG A 256 -28.68 -17.74 13.81
C ARG A 256 -28.23 -16.29 13.64
N PHE A 257 -26.99 -16.09 13.20
CA PHE A 257 -26.52 -14.77 12.82
C PHE A 257 -27.30 -14.27 11.58
N VAL A 258 -28.05 -13.18 11.72
CA VAL A 258 -28.82 -12.59 10.61
C VAL A 258 -28.05 -11.46 9.93
N SER A 259 -27.57 -10.49 10.70
CA SER A 259 -26.77 -9.37 10.20
C SER A 259 -25.98 -8.71 11.33
N SER A 260 -24.96 -7.93 10.98
CA SER A 260 -24.33 -6.99 11.91
C SER A 260 -24.54 -5.58 11.39
N ARG A 261 -25.01 -4.68 12.26
CA ARG A 261 -25.01 -3.24 11.97
C ARG A 261 -23.64 -2.70 12.36
N ILE A 262 -22.80 -2.47 11.37
CA ILE A 262 -21.64 -1.59 11.56
C ILE A 262 -22.23 -0.18 11.67
N PRO A 263 -21.98 0.58 12.75
CA PRO A 263 -22.49 1.93 12.87
C PRO A 263 -22.10 2.72 11.62
N ILE A 264 -23.09 3.35 10.99
CA ILE A 264 -22.90 4.16 9.80
C ILE A 264 -21.83 5.20 10.15
N PRO A 265 -20.76 5.37 9.34
CA PRO A 265 -19.77 6.40 9.59
C PRO A 265 -20.45 7.76 9.80
N LEU A 266 -20.04 8.51 10.83
CA LEU A 266 -20.71 9.75 11.25
C LEU A 266 -21.00 10.74 10.12
N TRP A 267 -20.14 10.78 9.09
CA TRP A 267 -20.35 11.65 7.91
C TRP A 267 -21.60 11.27 7.09
N ARG A 268 -21.89 9.97 6.94
CA ARG A 268 -23.05 9.48 6.20
C ARG A 268 -24.33 9.61 7.05
N VAL A 269 -24.21 9.53 8.38
CA VAL A 269 -25.31 9.92 9.30
C VAL A 269 -25.62 11.41 9.16
N LYS A 270 -24.60 12.26 9.11
CA LYS A 270 -24.76 13.71 8.87
C LYS A 270 -25.44 14.02 7.53
N GLU A 271 -25.02 13.40 6.42
CA GLU A 271 -25.69 13.57 5.12
C GLU A 271 -27.15 13.12 5.16
N SER A 272 -27.42 11.99 5.81
CA SER A 272 -28.79 11.44 5.92
C SER A 272 -29.70 12.33 6.77
N LEU A 273 -29.17 12.89 7.86
CA LEU A 273 -29.90 13.86 8.69
C LEU A 273 -30.10 15.18 7.93
N GLN A 274 -29.09 15.67 7.22
CA GLN A 274 -29.22 16.88 6.41
C GLN A 274 -30.29 16.72 5.31
N ALA A 275 -30.35 15.56 4.65
CA ALA A 275 -31.36 15.26 3.63
C ALA A 275 -32.76 14.96 4.18
N ALA A 276 -32.89 14.56 5.45
CA ALA A 276 -34.18 14.28 6.09
C ALA A 276 -34.81 15.51 6.76
N PHE A 277 -34.01 16.54 7.05
CA PHE A 277 -34.42 17.79 7.69
C PHE A 277 -34.26 19.01 6.76
N SER A 278 -34.19 18.77 5.45
CA SER A 278 -34.25 19.77 4.37
C SER A 278 -35.45 19.49 3.49
#